data_AF-A0A955KJA6-F1
#
_entry.id   AF-A0A955KJA6-F1
#
_cell.length_a   1.000
_cell.length_b   1.000
_cell.length_c   1.000
_cell.angle_alpha   90.00
_cell.angle_beta   90.00
_cell.angle_gamma   90.00
#
_symmetry.space_group_name_H-M   'P 1'
#
loop_
_entity.id
_entity.type
_entity.pdbx_description
1 polymer ?
#
loop_
_entity_poly.entity_id
_entity_poly.type
_entity_poly.pdbx_seq_one_letter_code
_entity_poly.pdbx_strand_id
1 'polypeptide(L)'
;MITGDLVPLGEHKVLHTSPFYFSWCSDNNIKDIVDEFRVIVIGGKALGVAKKLSNNIAKNATLGGSFEKVEDKEVIDFAEKAAHFEKADILGTDIARTPDGSLWLIENNRNPNFIAFREATGMMVEENILQFVLSKE
;
A
#
# COMPACT_ATOMS: atom_id res chain seq x y z
N MET A 1 -9.76 -6.51 23.28
CA MET A 1 -8.30 -6.53 23.43
C MET A 1 -7.79 -7.66 22.57
N ILE A 2 -7.25 -7.36 21.39
CA ILE A 2 -6.52 -8.33 20.57
C ILE A 2 -5.10 -7.76 20.51
N THR A 3 -4.17 -8.47 21.12
CA THR A 3 -2.74 -8.14 21.16
C THR A 3 -2.11 -8.68 19.89
N GLY A 4 -1.87 -7.81 18.90
CA GLY A 4 -1.02 -8.14 17.75
C GLY A 4 0.41 -7.71 18.06
N ASP A 5 1.37 -8.60 17.84
CA ASP A 5 2.79 -8.28 18.04
C ASP A 5 3.31 -7.41 16.88
N LEU A 6 4.11 -6.40 17.21
CA LEU A 6 4.88 -5.62 16.25
C LEU A 6 6.06 -6.48 15.78
N VAL A 7 6.11 -6.79 14.48
CA VAL A 7 7.24 -7.51 13.88
C VAL A 7 8.14 -6.51 13.17
N PRO A 8 9.45 -6.47 13.47
CA PRO A 8 10.38 -5.61 12.76
C PRO A 8 10.58 -6.09 11.31
N LEU A 9 10.51 -5.15 10.36
CA LEU A 9 10.85 -5.32 8.93
C LEU A 9 12.03 -4.38 8.60
N GLY A 10 13.23 -4.75 9.05
CA GLY A 10 14.41 -3.87 8.98
C GLY A 10 14.32 -2.74 10.01
N GLU A 11 14.50 -1.48 9.60
CA GLU A 11 14.30 -0.30 10.46
C GLU A 11 12.80 0.05 10.67
N HIS A 12 11.89 -0.61 9.95
CA HIS A 12 10.47 -0.30 9.97
C HIS A 12 9.70 -1.25 10.90
N LYS A 13 8.61 -0.76 11.50
CA LYS A 13 7.70 -1.54 12.34
C LYS A 13 6.49 -1.99 11.50
N VAL A 14 6.18 -3.29 11.49
CA VAL A 14 5.02 -3.86 10.80
C VAL A 14 4.10 -4.54 11.82
N LEU A 15 2.81 -4.20 11.82
CA LEU A 15 1.79 -4.90 12.61
C LEU A 15 1.36 -6.17 11.87
N HIS A 16 1.60 -7.34 12.46
CA HIS A 16 1.17 -8.62 11.91
C HIS A 16 -0.12 -9.10 12.59
N THR A 17 -1.24 -9.14 11.87
CA THR A 17 -2.44 -9.86 12.31
C THR A 17 -3.13 -10.57 11.14
N SER A 18 -3.27 -11.89 11.23
CA SER A 18 -4.13 -12.77 10.40
C SER A 18 -5.60 -12.71 10.88
N PRO A 19 -6.64 -13.10 10.11
CA PRO A 19 -6.89 -12.98 8.67
C PRO A 19 -8.03 -11.97 8.37
N PHE A 20 -8.43 -11.17 9.35
CA PHE A 20 -9.44 -10.12 9.22
C PHE A 20 -8.78 -8.77 9.52
N TYR A 21 -8.31 -8.10 8.45
CA TYR A 21 -7.55 -6.86 8.53
C TYR A 21 -8.37 -5.75 9.20
N PHE A 22 -7.99 -5.39 10.42
CA PHE A 22 -8.26 -4.08 11.00
C PHE A 22 -6.92 -3.48 11.41
N SER A 23 -6.47 -2.49 10.64
CA SER A 23 -5.35 -1.63 11.01
C SER A 23 -5.73 -0.86 12.29
N TRP A 24 -5.01 -1.13 13.38
CA TRP A 24 -5.03 -0.29 14.58
C TRP A 24 -3.58 0.07 14.92
N CYS A 25 -3.10 1.18 14.35
CA CYS A 25 -1.93 1.87 14.88
C CYS A 25 -2.31 2.40 16.27
N SER A 26 -1.81 1.75 17.32
CA SER A 26 -2.12 2.05 18.73
C SER A 26 -1.42 3.28 19.29
N ASP A 27 -0.75 4.06 18.46
CA ASP A 27 -0.09 5.28 18.91
C ASP A 27 -0.90 6.48 18.43
N ASN A 28 -1.25 7.38 19.35
CA ASN A 28 -2.02 8.63 19.15
C ASN A 28 -1.38 9.64 18.16
N ASN A 29 -0.48 9.20 17.27
CA ASN A 29 0.30 9.98 16.31
C ASN A 29 -0.23 9.92 14.86
N ILE A 30 -1.41 9.33 14.60
CA ILE A 30 -2.11 9.44 13.30
C ILE A 30 -2.36 10.91 12.88
N LYS A 31 -2.24 11.86 13.81
CA LYS A 31 -2.37 13.30 13.53
C LYS A 31 -1.31 13.86 12.59
N ASP A 32 -0.27 13.09 12.29
CA ASP A 32 0.93 13.58 11.61
C ASP A 32 1.16 12.93 10.23
N ILE A 33 0.17 12.25 9.62
CA ILE A 33 0.33 11.76 8.24
C ILE A 33 0.37 12.94 7.27
N VAL A 34 1.48 13.10 6.55
CA VAL A 34 1.62 14.12 5.51
C VAL A 34 1.09 13.61 4.17
N ASP A 35 1.47 12.38 3.80
CA ASP A 35 1.11 11.78 2.53
C ASP A 35 0.62 10.34 2.69
N GLU A 36 -0.30 9.94 1.83
CA GLU A 36 -0.72 8.54 1.69
C GLU A 36 -0.55 8.10 0.25
N PHE A 37 -0.17 6.84 0.07
CA PHE A 37 0.11 6.25 -1.23
C PHE A 37 -0.60 4.91 -1.37
N ARG A 38 -1.00 4.58 -2.60
CA ARG A 38 -1.40 3.26 -3.08
C ARG A 38 -0.30 2.78 -4.02
N VAL A 39 0.23 1.59 -3.76
CA VAL A 39 1.14 0.89 -4.67
C VAL A 39 0.49 -0.41 -5.09
N ILE A 40 0.48 -0.70 -6.38
CA ILE A 40 0.14 -2.03 -6.90
C ILE A 40 1.43 -2.78 -7.14
N VAL A 41 1.57 -3.96 -6.52
CA VAL A 41 2.72 -4.86 -6.65
C VAL A 41 2.25 -6.14 -7.34
N ILE A 42 2.96 -6.57 -8.37
CA ILE A 42 2.70 -7.79 -9.14
C ILE A 42 4.02 -8.55 -9.28
N GLY A 43 4.05 -9.83 -8.94
CA GLY A 43 5.25 -10.66 -8.97
C GLY A 43 6.38 -10.14 -8.10
N GLY A 44 6.06 -9.46 -7.00
CA GLY A 44 7.05 -8.81 -6.14
C GLY A 44 7.64 -7.51 -6.70
N LYS A 45 7.09 -6.99 -7.80
CA LYS A 45 7.51 -5.72 -8.42
C LYS A 45 6.41 -4.67 -8.41
N ALA A 46 6.75 -3.46 -7.96
CA ALA A 46 5.81 -2.36 -7.98
C ALA A 46 5.53 -1.95 -9.43
N LEU A 47 4.25 -1.97 -9.82
CA LEU A 47 3.81 -1.46 -11.12
C LEU A 47 3.90 0.08 -11.16
N GLY A 48 3.59 0.74 -10.04
CA GLY A 48 3.71 2.18 -9.87
C GLY A 48 3.16 2.66 -8.54
N VAL A 49 3.30 3.97 -8.29
CA VAL A 49 2.82 4.64 -7.07
C VAL A 49 1.77 5.69 -7.43
N ALA A 50 0.69 5.70 -6.67
CA ALA A 50 -0.31 6.75 -6.72
C ALA A 50 -0.45 7.39 -5.34
N LYS A 51 -0.26 8.70 -5.25
CA LYS A 51 -0.54 9.48 -4.04
C LYS A 51 -2.04 9.71 -3.92
N LYS A 52 -2.61 9.49 -2.74
CA LYS A 52 -4.02 9.76 -2.45
C LYS A 52 -4.19 11.24 -2.11
N LEU A 53 -4.99 11.94 -2.90
CA LEU A 53 -5.42 13.31 -2.69
C LEU A 53 -6.81 13.28 -2.06
N SER A 54 -6.95 13.86 -0.87
CA SER A 54 -8.24 13.98 -0.18
C SER A 54 -8.21 15.17 0.75
N ASN A 55 -9.31 15.91 0.78
CA ASN A 55 -9.56 16.98 1.77
C ASN A 55 -10.14 16.41 3.08
N ASN A 56 -10.39 15.11 3.15
CA ASN A 56 -10.95 14.39 4.30
C ASN A 56 -9.92 13.50 4.98
N ILE A 57 -10.12 13.29 6.29
CA ILE A 57 -9.26 12.47 7.17
C ILE A 57 -9.16 11.00 6.69
N ALA A 58 -10.19 10.46 6.03
CA ALA A 58 -10.16 9.14 5.42
C ALA A 58 -10.04 9.27 3.90
N LYS A 59 -8.86 9.00 3.34
CA LYS A 59 -8.54 9.21 1.91
C LYS A 59 -8.94 8.04 1.00
N ASN A 60 -10.01 7.31 1.32
CA ASN A 60 -10.47 6.22 0.47
C ASN A 60 -11.14 6.77 -0.79
N ALA A 61 -10.81 6.20 -1.97
CA ALA A 61 -11.35 6.64 -3.26
C ALA A 61 -12.89 6.59 -3.30
N THR A 62 -13.50 5.65 -2.58
CA THR A 62 -14.97 5.52 -2.43
C THR A 62 -15.62 6.71 -1.70
N LEU A 63 -14.84 7.57 -1.05
CA LEU A 63 -15.29 8.77 -0.33
C LEU A 63 -14.88 10.08 -1.05
N GLY A 64 -14.49 10.00 -2.32
CA GLY A 64 -14.16 11.17 -3.15
C GLY A 64 -12.68 11.57 -3.13
N GLY A 65 -11.78 10.70 -2.66
CA GLY A 65 -10.34 10.89 -2.83
C GLY A 65 -9.92 10.63 -4.27
N SER A 66 -9.23 11.58 -4.91
CA SER A 66 -8.60 11.38 -6.22
C SER A 66 -7.17 10.88 -6.03
N PHE A 67 -6.63 10.18 -7.03
CA PHE A 67 -5.27 9.67 -6.99
C PHE A 67 -4.42 10.44 -8.00
N GLU A 68 -3.13 10.63 -7.71
CA GLU A 68 -2.17 11.25 -8.61
C GLU A 68 -0.95 10.34 -8.75
N LYS A 69 -0.50 10.10 -9.99
CA LYS A 69 0.73 9.35 -10.23
C LYS A 69 1.93 10.13 -9.68
N VAL A 70 2.78 9.44 -8.91
CA VAL A 70 4.03 10.00 -8.41
C VAL A 70 5.18 9.02 -8.64
N GLU A 71 6.40 9.55 -8.65
CA GLU A 71 7.62 8.75 -8.63
C GLU A 71 8.26 8.89 -7.25
N ASP A 72 8.22 7.81 -6.46
CA ASP A 72 8.78 7.79 -5.12
C ASP A 72 9.45 6.44 -4.85
N LYS A 73 10.77 6.44 -4.95
CA LYS A 73 11.57 5.20 -4.87
C LYS A 73 11.49 4.56 -3.49
N GLU A 74 11.43 5.34 -2.42
CA GLU A 74 11.36 4.79 -1.06
C GLU A 74 10.03 4.06 -0.84
N VAL A 75 8.93 4.65 -1.33
CA VAL A 75 7.59 4.05 -1.28
C VAL A 75 7.53 2.77 -2.12
N ILE A 76 8.15 2.77 -3.30
CA ILE A 76 8.29 1.56 -4.15
C ILE A 76 9.03 0.45 -3.41
N ASP A 77 10.23 0.75 -2.93
CA ASP A 77 11.09 -0.24 -2.28
C ASP A 77 10.43 -0.78 -1.00
N PHE A 78 9.69 0.05 -0.27
CA PHE A 78 8.91 -0.36 0.90
C PHE A 78 7.77 -1.32 0.52
N ALA A 79 7.01 -1.03 -0.53
CA ALA A 79 5.92 -1.89 -1.00
C ALA A 79 6.43 -3.24 -1.52
N GLU A 80 7.54 -3.27 -2.26
CA GLU A 80 8.14 -4.54 -2.72
C GLU A 80 8.59 -5.41 -1.54
N LYS A 81 9.19 -4.80 -0.50
CA LYS A 81 9.54 -5.52 0.74
C LYS A 81 8.31 -6.09 1.45
N ALA A 82 7.22 -5.31 1.53
CA ALA A 82 5.97 -5.76 2.12
C ALA A 82 5.37 -6.96 1.36
N ALA A 83 5.36 -6.92 0.03
CA ALA A 83 4.89 -8.03 -0.80
C ALA A 83 5.73 -9.30 -0.64
N HIS A 84 7.06 -9.15 -0.58
CA HIS A 84 7.98 -10.26 -0.32
C HIS A 84 7.73 -10.90 1.05
N PHE A 85 7.53 -10.08 2.10
CA PHE A 85 7.22 -10.57 3.45
C PHE A 85 5.89 -11.35 3.49
N GLU A 86 4.87 -10.83 2.81
CA GLU A 86 3.54 -11.47 2.74
C GLU A 86 3.46 -12.68 1.81
N LYS A 87 4.50 -12.93 1.01
CA LYS A 87 4.53 -13.95 -0.05
C LYS A 87 3.31 -13.81 -0.98
N ALA A 88 2.96 -12.56 -1.30
CA ALA A 88 1.82 -12.24 -2.15
C ALA A 88 2.30 -11.98 -3.58
N ASP A 89 1.70 -12.68 -4.53
CA ASP A 89 1.96 -12.49 -5.96
C ASP A 89 1.35 -11.18 -6.49
N ILE A 90 0.19 -10.78 -5.96
CA ILE A 90 -0.51 -9.54 -6.31
C ILE A 90 -0.92 -8.86 -5.01
N LEU A 91 -0.59 -7.58 -4.86
CA LEU A 91 -0.84 -6.84 -3.63
C LEU A 91 -1.11 -5.36 -3.91
N GLY A 92 -2.15 -4.80 -3.30
CA GLY A 92 -2.29 -3.36 -3.15
C GLY A 92 -1.81 -2.95 -1.78
N THR A 93 -0.74 -2.17 -1.73
CA THR A 93 -0.12 -1.71 -0.49
C THR A 93 -0.49 -0.25 -0.24
N ASP A 94 -1.09 0.05 0.90
CA ASP A 94 -1.33 1.40 1.38
C ASP A 94 -0.24 1.83 2.35
N ILE A 95 0.39 2.97 2.06
CA ILE A 95 1.55 3.47 2.80
C ILE A 95 1.28 4.91 3.23
N ALA A 96 1.58 5.21 4.49
CA ALA A 96 1.61 6.59 5.00
C ALA A 96 3.05 7.07 5.11
N ARG A 97 3.27 8.36 4.82
CA ARG A 97 4.49 9.08 5.20
C ARG A 97 4.15 10.03 6.35
N THR A 98 5.00 10.03 7.37
CA THR A 98 4.93 10.90 8.55
C THR A 98 5.82 12.15 8.35
N PRO A 99 5.78 13.19 9.21
CA PRO A 99 6.49 14.45 8.97
C PRO A 99 8.00 14.32 9.15
N ASP A 100 8.45 13.29 9.88
CA ASP A 100 9.88 12.96 10.01
C ASP A 100 10.42 12.17 8.80
N GLY A 101 9.56 11.86 7.81
CA GLY A 101 9.89 11.13 6.60
C GLY A 101 9.66 9.62 6.69
N SER A 102 9.37 9.07 7.88
CA SER A 102 9.19 7.63 8.05
C SER A 102 7.98 7.10 7.29
N LEU A 103 8.14 5.92 6.68
CA LEU A 103 7.10 5.19 5.96
C LEU A 103 6.47 4.11 6.84
N TRP A 104 5.14 4.12 6.92
CA TRP A 104 4.34 3.20 7.71
C TRP A 104 3.38 2.43 6.80
N LEU A 105 3.26 1.12 7.02
CA LEU A 105 2.27 0.29 6.35
C LEU A 105 0.88 0.51 6.96
N ILE A 106 -0.09 0.93 6.16
CA ILE A 106 -1.50 1.08 6.59
C ILE A 106 -2.25 -0.24 6.39
N GLU A 107 -2.23 -0.77 5.16
CA GLU A 107 -3.00 -1.95 4.75
C GLU A 107 -2.30 -2.66 3.58
N ASN A 108 -2.41 -3.98 3.57
CA ASN A 108 -2.05 -4.83 2.43
C ASN A 108 -3.28 -5.58 1.94
N ASN A 109 -3.78 -5.23 0.76
CA ASN A 109 -4.95 -5.85 0.15
C ASN A 109 -4.53 -6.89 -0.90
N ARG A 110 -4.81 -8.17 -0.63
CA ARG A 110 -4.52 -9.30 -1.53
C ARG A 110 -5.44 -9.37 -2.76
N ASN A 111 -6.55 -8.64 -2.76
CA ASN A 111 -7.43 -8.46 -3.90
C ASN A 111 -7.71 -6.97 -4.11
N PRO A 112 -6.70 -6.20 -4.54
CA PRO A 112 -6.78 -4.75 -4.52
C PRO A 112 -7.74 -4.23 -5.59
N ASN A 113 -8.61 -3.28 -5.22
CA ASN A 113 -9.27 -2.46 -6.22
C ASN A 113 -8.23 -1.49 -6.82
N PHE A 114 -8.13 -1.50 -8.15
CA PHE A 114 -7.15 -0.72 -8.91
C PHE A 114 -7.77 0.29 -9.88
N ILE A 115 -9.09 0.52 -9.84
CA ILE A 115 -9.75 1.44 -10.80
C ILE A 115 -9.20 2.86 -10.66
N ALA A 116 -9.23 3.43 -9.45
CA ALA A 116 -8.71 4.78 -9.20
C ALA A 116 -7.20 4.88 -9.45
N PHE A 117 -6.45 3.81 -9.17
CA PHE A 117 -5.02 3.74 -9.49
C PHE A 117 -4.77 3.76 -11.00
N ARG A 118 -5.52 2.95 -11.77
CA ARG A 118 -5.44 2.88 -13.23
C ARG A 118 -5.79 4.23 -13.86
N GLU A 119 -6.86 4.87 -13.39
CA GLU A 119 -7.28 6.19 -13.87
C GLU A 119 -6.20 7.26 -13.61
N ALA A 120 -5.58 7.25 -12.43
CA ALA A 120 -4.55 8.22 -12.07
C ALA A 120 -3.20 7.99 -12.78
N THR A 121 -2.85 6.73 -13.04
CA THR A 121 -1.50 6.36 -13.53
C THR A 121 -1.45 6.03 -15.01
N GLY A 122 -2.59 5.71 -15.62
CA GLY A 122 -2.70 5.16 -16.97
C GLY A 122 -2.15 3.74 -17.11
N MET A 123 -1.77 3.08 -16.02
CA MET A 123 -1.16 1.75 -16.05
C MET A 123 -2.22 0.66 -16.18
N MET A 124 -2.08 -0.21 -17.19
CA MET A 124 -2.99 -1.33 -17.43
C MET A 124 -2.74 -2.46 -16.42
N VAL A 125 -3.32 -2.33 -15.22
CA VAL A 125 -3.10 -3.25 -14.10
C VAL A 125 -3.56 -4.67 -14.46
N GLU A 126 -4.73 -4.79 -15.06
CA GLU A 126 -5.33 -6.04 -15.52
C GLU A 126 -4.44 -6.79 -16.53
N GLU A 127 -3.82 -6.08 -17.46
CA GLU A 127 -2.91 -6.68 -18.45
C GLU A 127 -1.64 -7.20 -17.77
N ASN A 128 -1.07 -6.43 -16.84
CA ASN A 128 0.12 -6.85 -16.10
C ASN A 128 -0.15 -8.08 -15.21
N ILE A 129 -1.33 -8.15 -14.60
CA ILE A 129 -1.77 -9.34 -13.85
C ILE A 129 -1.86 -10.54 -14.79
N LEU A 130 -2.52 -10.39 -15.94
CA LEU A 130 -2.68 -11.48 -16.91
C LEU A 130 -1.33 -11.98 -17.43
N GLN A 131 -0.44 -11.07 -17.83
CA GLN A 131 0.91 -11.41 -18.29
C GLN A 131 1.71 -12.14 -17.21
N PHE A 132 1.63 -11.69 -15.96
CA PHE A 132 2.30 -12.35 -14.85
C PHE A 132 1.80 -13.78 -14.66
N VAL A 133 0.47 -14.00 -14.67
CA VAL A 133 -0.11 -15.35 -14.53
C VAL A 133 0.31 -16.26 -15.68
N LEU A 134 0.24 -15.78 -16.92
CA LEU A 134 0.64 -16.56 -18.10
C LEU A 134 2.15 -16.88 -18.13
N SER A 135 2.99 -16.04 -17.53
CA SER A 135 4.44 -16.29 -17.45
C SER A 135 4.85 -17.40 -16.49
N LYS A 136 3.92 -17.91 -15.67
CA LYS A 136 4.16 -19.00 -14.71
C LYS A 136 3.81 -20.38 -15.24
N GLU A 137 3.23 -20.46 -16.44
CA GLU A 137 2.95 -21.72 -17.16
C GLU A 137 4.18 -22.21 -17.94
#